data_AF-A0A1Z5KQM6-F1
#
_entry.id   AF-A0A1Z5KQM6-F1
#
_cell.length_a   1.000
_cell.length_b   1.000
_cell.length_c   1.000
_cell.angle_alpha   90.00
_cell.angle_beta   90.00
_cell.angle_gamma   90.00
#
_symmetry.space_group_name_H-M   'P 1'
#
loop_
_entity.id
_entity.type
_entity.pdbx_description
1 polymer ?
#
loop_
_entity_poly.entity_id
_entity_poly.type
_entity_poly.pdbx_seq_one_letter_code
_entity_poly.pdbx_strand_id
1 'polypeptide(L)'
;MTPTLDQDSLKTATAVPAAFQSTEEMIEYLQQTQVVDMNAEDMDPLEWTFRKVVPIPEHYYWDVVSNKEDQAQIPARIRFWHRSLYALSCASQWTDDHIGQPLARSLGLHTPRMNDVTMFMSDDDWKRSQRIVAERQNQEIKEDSSQTTTSKC
;
A
#
# COMPACT_ATOMS: atom_id res chain seq x y z
N MET A 1 -30.62 -2.20 14.12
CA MET A 1 -29.53 -3.13 14.47
C MET A 1 -28.39 -2.81 13.53
N THR A 2 -27.46 -1.96 13.98
CA THR A 2 -26.26 -1.61 13.21
C THR A 2 -25.16 -2.61 13.55
N PRO A 3 -24.50 -3.23 12.56
CA PRO A 3 -23.33 -4.05 12.82
C PRO A 3 -22.20 -3.14 13.31
N THR A 4 -21.78 -3.37 14.55
CA THR A 4 -20.55 -2.81 15.11
C THR A 4 -19.39 -3.47 14.39
N LEU A 5 -18.75 -2.75 13.46
CA LEU A 5 -17.50 -3.19 12.84
C LEU A 5 -16.39 -3.05 13.89
N ASP A 6 -15.96 -4.18 14.45
CA ASP A 6 -14.83 -4.29 15.36
C ASP A 6 -13.56 -3.73 14.68
N GLN A 7 -13.07 -2.60 15.18
CA GLN A 7 -11.77 -2.02 14.77
C GLN A 7 -10.57 -2.70 15.45
N ASP A 8 -10.77 -3.75 16.24
CA ASP A 8 -9.71 -4.41 17.01
C ASP A 8 -8.84 -5.39 16.21
N SER A 9 -9.12 -5.59 14.91
CA SER A 9 -8.28 -6.45 14.05
C SER A 9 -7.15 -5.71 13.32
N LEU A 10 -7.09 -4.37 13.40
CA LEU A 10 -5.99 -3.59 12.84
C LEU A 10 -4.99 -3.17 13.93
N LYS A 11 -3.89 -3.94 13.98
CA LYS A 11 -2.55 -3.64 14.56
C LYS A 11 -2.10 -4.68 15.59
N THR A 12 -1.90 -5.91 15.14
CA THR A 12 -0.68 -6.60 15.56
C THR A 12 0.41 -6.18 14.59
N ALA A 13 0.93 -4.96 14.76
CA ALA A 13 2.24 -4.65 14.24
C ALA A 13 3.19 -5.48 15.10
N THR A 14 3.50 -6.69 14.66
CA THR A 14 4.53 -7.54 15.26
C THR A 14 5.79 -6.69 15.29
N ALA A 15 6.12 -6.16 16.47
CA ALA A 15 7.26 -5.30 16.65
C ALA A 15 8.49 -6.13 16.29
N VAL A 16 9.23 -5.69 15.25
CA VAL A 16 10.47 -6.34 14.86
C VAL A 16 11.36 -6.41 16.10
N PRO A 17 11.78 -7.61 16.54
CA PRO A 17 12.55 -7.75 17.76
C PRO A 17 13.87 -6.99 17.61
N ALA A 18 14.22 -6.20 18.63
CA ALA A 18 15.36 -5.28 18.60
C ALA A 18 16.72 -5.97 18.47
N ALA A 19 16.82 -7.26 18.77
CA ALA A 19 17.98 -8.11 18.51
C ALA A 19 17.58 -9.59 18.57
N PHE A 20 17.97 -10.39 17.58
CA PHE A 20 17.87 -11.86 17.63
C PHE A 20 19.04 -12.41 18.46
N GLN A 21 18.79 -13.40 19.31
CA GLN A 21 19.85 -13.99 20.14
C GLN A 21 20.63 -15.05 19.38
N SER A 22 20.02 -15.64 18.33
CA SER A 22 20.66 -16.62 17.46
C SER A 22 20.25 -16.45 15.99
N THR A 23 21.10 -16.98 15.09
CA THR A 23 20.80 -17.04 13.65
C THR A 23 19.59 -17.94 13.37
N GLU A 24 19.35 -18.95 14.21
CA GLU A 24 18.24 -19.90 14.08
C GLU A 24 16.89 -19.22 14.35
N GLU A 25 16.79 -18.44 15.42
CA GLU A 25 15.61 -17.62 15.73
C GLU A 25 15.30 -16.63 14.59
N MET A 26 16.33 -16.00 14.04
CA MET A 26 16.19 -15.10 12.90
C MET A 26 15.67 -15.82 11.66
N ILE A 27 16.17 -17.03 11.37
CA ILE A 27 15.70 -17.83 10.24
C ILE A 27 14.24 -18.22 10.42
N GLU A 28 13.86 -18.66 11.62
CA GLU A 28 12.47 -19.04 11.92
C GLU A 28 11.53 -17.84 11.78
N TYR A 29 11.93 -16.67 12.28
CA TYR A 29 11.17 -15.43 12.14
C TYR A 29 10.98 -15.03 10.67
N LEU A 30 12.02 -15.12 9.83
CA LEU A 30 11.92 -14.81 8.40
C LEU A 30 11.09 -15.83 7.60
N GLN A 31 10.80 -17.00 8.16
CA GLN A 31 9.93 -18.00 7.56
C GLN A 31 8.46 -17.81 7.94
N GLN A 32 8.15 -16.91 8.88
CA GLN A 32 6.77 -16.59 9.23
C GLN A 32 6.06 -15.94 8.04
N THR A 33 4.84 -16.42 7.80
CA THR A 33 3.99 -15.98 6.70
C THR A 33 2.85 -15.15 7.24
N GLN A 34 2.46 -14.11 6.50
CA GLN A 34 1.31 -13.30 6.84
C GLN A 34 0.04 -14.17 6.92
N VAL A 35 -0.62 -14.13 8.07
CA VAL A 35 -1.92 -14.80 8.26
C VAL A 35 -3.03 -13.88 7.78
N VAL A 36 -3.92 -14.43 6.97
CA VAL A 36 -4.97 -13.68 6.27
C VAL A 36 -6.25 -14.46 6.43
N ASP A 37 -7.35 -13.78 6.76
CA ASP A 37 -8.65 -14.43 6.80
C ASP A 37 -9.13 -14.72 5.37
N MET A 38 -9.09 -16.01 5.00
CA MET A 38 -9.49 -16.50 3.68
C MET A 38 -11.01 -16.55 3.47
N ASN A 39 -11.79 -16.24 4.51
CA ASN A 39 -13.25 -16.24 4.46
C ASN A 39 -13.84 -14.82 4.43
N ALA A 40 -13.01 -13.79 4.25
CA ALA A 40 -13.49 -12.43 4.10
C ALA A 40 -14.39 -12.31 2.85
N GLU A 41 -15.62 -11.82 3.04
CA GLU A 41 -16.65 -11.72 2.00
C GLU A 41 -16.23 -10.78 0.85
N ASP A 42 -15.43 -9.76 1.17
CA ASP A 42 -14.96 -8.75 0.22
C ASP A 42 -13.59 -9.07 -0.43
N MET A 43 -13.06 -10.29 -0.26
CA MET A 43 -11.75 -10.65 -0.84
C MET A 43 -11.87 -10.87 -2.36
N ASP A 44 -11.00 -10.23 -3.14
CA ASP A 44 -10.95 -10.43 -4.59
C ASP A 44 -10.62 -11.92 -4.90
N PRO A 45 -11.38 -12.60 -5.78
CA PRO A 45 -11.09 -13.97 -6.20
C PRO A 45 -9.65 -14.18 -6.67
N LEU A 46 -9.04 -13.20 -7.35
CA LEU A 46 -7.65 -13.28 -7.79
C LEU A 46 -6.70 -13.24 -6.59
N GLU A 47 -6.95 -12.34 -5.65
CA GLU A 47 -6.18 -12.25 -4.40
C GLU A 47 -6.31 -13.53 -3.57
N TRP A 48 -7.52 -14.09 -3.48
CA TRP A 48 -7.77 -15.35 -2.80
C TRP A 48 -6.98 -16.51 -3.41
N THR A 49 -7.00 -16.65 -4.74
CA THR A 49 -6.25 -17.72 -5.43
C THR A 49 -4.75 -17.55 -5.25
N PHE A 50 -4.25 -16.31 -5.34
CA PHE A 50 -2.84 -16.02 -5.14
C PHE A 50 -2.39 -16.34 -3.71
N ARG A 51 -3.13 -15.88 -2.70
CA ARG A 51 -2.83 -16.13 -1.28
C ARG A 51 -2.92 -17.62 -0.90
N LYS A 52 -3.71 -18.44 -1.61
CA LYS A 52 -3.72 -19.90 -1.43
C LYS A 52 -2.46 -20.59 -1.95
N VAL A 53 -1.86 -20.08 -3.01
CA VAL A 53 -0.76 -20.75 -3.73
C VAL A 53 0.60 -20.22 -3.27
N VAL A 54 0.67 -18.92 -3.00
CA VAL A 54 1.92 -18.23 -2.72
C VAL A 54 1.95 -17.80 -1.25
N PRO A 55 2.78 -18.42 -0.41
CA PRO A 55 3.01 -17.92 0.94
C PRO A 55 3.73 -16.57 0.87
N ILE A 56 3.18 -15.55 1.51
CA ILE A 56 3.76 -14.21 1.59
C ILE A 56 4.47 -14.08 2.94
N PRO A 57 5.76 -13.72 2.99
CA PRO A 57 6.47 -13.51 4.24
C PRO A 57 5.85 -12.34 5.00
N GLU A 58 5.80 -12.44 6.32
CA GLU A 58 5.36 -11.31 7.18
C GLU A 58 6.40 -10.19 7.16
N HIS A 59 7.69 -10.54 7.15
CA HIS A 59 8.79 -9.60 7.16
C HIS A 59 9.84 -9.98 6.12
N TYR A 60 10.41 -8.98 5.43
CA TYR A 60 11.52 -9.25 4.51
C TYR A 60 12.88 -9.21 5.21
N TYR A 61 13.82 -10.03 4.76
CA TYR A 61 15.14 -10.11 5.38
C TYR A 61 15.92 -8.78 5.37
N TRP A 62 15.67 -7.91 4.37
CA TRP A 62 16.32 -6.60 4.28
C TRP A 62 15.72 -5.57 5.24
N ASP A 63 14.49 -5.79 5.72
CA ASP A 63 13.86 -4.94 6.74
C ASP A 63 14.31 -5.35 8.15
N VAL A 64 14.55 -6.65 8.34
CA VAL A 64 14.93 -7.24 9.63
C VAL A 64 16.44 -7.13 9.90
N VAL A 65 17.26 -7.24 8.85
CA VAL A 65 18.73 -7.30 8.98
C VAL A 65 19.37 -6.18 8.19
N SER A 66 19.85 -5.15 8.89
CA SER A 66 20.46 -3.97 8.25
C SER A 66 21.91 -4.21 7.79
N ASN A 67 22.65 -5.08 8.47
CA ASN A 67 24.06 -5.32 8.20
C ASN A 67 24.28 -6.38 7.10
N LYS A 68 25.19 -6.10 6.17
CA LYS A 68 25.51 -7.03 5.06
C LYS A 68 26.14 -8.34 5.52
N GLU A 69 26.90 -8.30 6.62
CA GLU A 69 27.55 -9.49 7.18
C GLU A 69 26.51 -10.47 7.75
N ASP A 70 25.52 -9.95 8.47
CA ASP A 70 24.43 -10.74 9.03
C ASP A 70 23.49 -11.24 7.92
N GLN A 71 23.26 -10.45 6.87
CA GLN A 71 22.51 -10.90 5.69
C GLN A 71 23.19 -12.08 4.97
N ALA A 72 24.52 -12.19 5.04
CA ALA A 72 25.25 -13.29 4.43
C ALA A 72 25.04 -14.62 5.18
N GLN A 73 24.73 -14.57 6.49
CA GLN A 73 24.40 -15.74 7.30
C GLN A 73 23.02 -16.34 6.95
N ILE A 74 22.16 -15.57 6.28
CA ILE A 74 20.84 -16.02 5.87
C ILE A 74 20.96 -17.04 4.72
N PRO A 75 20.30 -18.21 4.83
CA PRO A 75 20.27 -19.21 3.78
C PRO A 75 19.85 -18.61 2.43
N ALA A 76 20.60 -18.94 1.36
CA ALA A 76 20.35 -18.40 0.03
C ALA A 76 18.93 -18.68 -0.48
N ARG A 77 18.31 -19.80 -0.05
CA ARG A 77 16.91 -20.14 -0.37
C ARG A 77 15.91 -19.07 0.08
N ILE A 78 16.09 -18.52 1.30
CA ILE A 78 15.19 -17.52 1.89
C ILE A 78 15.39 -16.19 1.15
N ARG A 79 16.65 -15.81 0.93
CA ARG A 79 16.98 -14.60 0.16
C ARG A 79 16.40 -14.64 -1.25
N PHE A 80 16.47 -15.79 -1.91
CA PHE A 80 15.89 -16.00 -3.24
C PHE A 80 14.37 -15.89 -3.22
N TRP A 81 13.71 -16.58 -2.29
CA TRP A 81 12.26 -16.51 -2.12
C TRP A 81 11.77 -15.06 -1.91
N HIS A 82 12.36 -14.33 -0.96
CA HIS A 82 12.00 -12.93 -0.69
C HIS A 82 12.18 -12.03 -1.92
N ARG A 83 13.30 -12.17 -2.63
CA ARG A 83 13.55 -11.41 -3.86
C ARG A 83 12.58 -11.76 -4.98
N SER A 84 12.22 -13.04 -5.12
CA SER A 84 11.25 -13.46 -6.15
C SER A 84 9.87 -12.86 -5.91
N LEU A 85 9.41 -12.82 -4.66
CA LEU A 85 8.13 -12.18 -4.31
C LEU A 85 8.16 -10.67 -4.51
N TYR A 86 9.25 -10.01 -4.13
CA TYR A 86 9.42 -8.59 -4.39
C TYR A 86 9.42 -8.27 -5.88
N ALA A 87 10.17 -9.02 -6.67
CA ALA A 87 10.20 -8.86 -8.13
C ALA A 87 8.81 -9.06 -8.76
N LEU A 88 8.05 -10.04 -8.27
CA LEU A 88 6.69 -10.30 -8.75
C LEU A 88 5.74 -9.15 -8.38
N SER A 89 5.85 -8.59 -7.17
CA SER A 89 5.07 -7.42 -6.76
C SER A 89 5.36 -6.21 -7.64
N CYS A 90 6.64 -5.93 -7.89
CA CYS A 90 7.05 -4.87 -8.83
C CYS A 90 6.53 -5.12 -10.25
N ALA A 91 6.58 -6.37 -10.72
CA ALA A 91 6.08 -6.73 -12.04
C ALA A 91 4.55 -6.58 -12.13
N SER A 92 3.81 -6.90 -11.08
CA SER A 92 2.36 -6.69 -10.99
C SER A 92 2.03 -5.21 -11.11
N GLN A 93 2.67 -4.36 -10.28
CA GLN A 93 2.45 -2.91 -10.32
C GLN A 93 2.78 -2.31 -11.70
N TRP A 94 3.91 -2.74 -12.28
CA TRP A 94 4.29 -2.32 -13.62
C TRP A 94 3.27 -2.74 -14.68
N THR A 95 2.75 -3.97 -14.57
CA THR A 95 1.74 -4.50 -15.48
C THR A 95 0.43 -3.72 -15.36
N ASP A 96 0.01 -3.41 -14.13
CA ASP A 96 -1.20 -2.62 -13.90
C ASP A 96 -1.07 -1.21 -14.49
N ASP A 97 0.07 -0.57 -14.31
CA ASP A 97 0.30 0.79 -14.81
C ASP A 97 0.48 0.87 -16.33
N HIS A 98 1.13 -0.13 -16.95
CA HIS A 98 1.50 -0.06 -18.37
C HIS A 98 0.60 -0.88 -19.29
N ILE A 99 -0.10 -1.88 -18.77
CA ILE A 99 -1.00 -2.74 -19.54
C ILE A 99 -2.42 -2.55 -19.04
N GLY A 100 -2.65 -2.68 -17.72
CA GLY A 100 -3.98 -2.58 -17.12
C GLY A 100 -4.66 -1.25 -17.40
N GLN A 101 -4.04 -0.13 -17.02
CA GLN A 101 -4.62 1.19 -17.21
C GLN A 101 -4.84 1.55 -18.69
N PRO A 102 -3.88 1.35 -19.62
CA PRO A 102 -4.12 1.66 -21.03
C PRO A 102 -5.20 0.78 -21.66
N LEU A 103 -5.23 -0.52 -21.32
CA LEU A 103 -6.24 -1.44 -21.84
C LEU A 103 -7.63 -1.09 -21.31
N ALA A 104 -7.74 -0.77 -20.01
CA ALA A 104 -8.99 -0.34 -19.39
C ALA A 104 -9.50 1.00 -19.95
N ARG A 105 -8.59 1.95 -20.26
CA ARG A 105 -8.93 3.21 -20.95
C ARG A 105 -9.40 2.95 -22.39
N SER A 106 -8.73 2.05 -23.11
CA SER A 106 -9.07 1.68 -24.50
C SER A 106 -10.44 0.99 -24.59
N LEU A 107 -10.75 0.11 -23.63
CA LEU A 107 -12.02 -0.62 -23.57
C LEU A 107 -13.16 0.18 -22.93
N GLY A 108 -12.92 1.40 -22.45
CA GLY A 108 -13.92 2.23 -21.78
C GLY A 108 -14.41 1.66 -20.43
N LEU A 109 -13.74 0.62 -19.92
CA LEU A 109 -14.04 0.00 -18.63
C LEU A 109 -13.54 0.84 -17.45
N HIS A 110 -12.66 1.80 -17.72
CA HIS A 110 -12.29 2.81 -16.75
C HIS A 110 -13.33 3.93 -16.74
N THR A 111 -14.50 3.67 -16.16
CA THR A 111 -15.27 4.76 -15.55
C THR A 111 -14.52 5.09 -14.26
N PRO A 112 -13.79 6.21 -14.16
CA PRO A 112 -13.20 6.57 -12.89
C PRO A 112 -14.36 6.67 -11.88
N ARG A 113 -14.20 6.08 -10.70
CA ARG A 113 -15.19 6.13 -9.61
C ARG A 113 -15.63 7.56 -9.25
N MET A 114 -14.86 8.57 -9.67
CA MET A 114 -15.21 10.00 -9.59
C MET A 114 -16.27 10.46 -10.61
N ASN A 115 -16.43 9.78 -11.74
CA ASN A 115 -17.42 10.10 -12.75
C ASN A 115 -18.85 9.88 -12.23
N ASP A 116 -19.04 8.91 -11.33
CA ASP A 116 -20.33 8.66 -10.67
C ASP A 116 -20.74 9.83 -9.79
N VAL A 117 -19.80 10.49 -9.11
CA VAL A 117 -20.11 11.65 -8.25
C VAL A 117 -20.41 12.88 -9.10
N THR A 118 -19.69 13.08 -10.21
CA THR A 118 -19.86 14.25 -11.08
C THR A 118 -21.03 14.14 -12.05
N MET A 119 -21.49 12.93 -12.39
CA MET A 119 -22.65 12.72 -13.27
C MET A 119 -23.97 13.27 -12.70
N PHE A 120 -24.10 13.35 -11.37
CA PHE A 120 -25.30 13.87 -10.71
C PHE A 120 -25.15 15.30 -10.18
N MET A 121 -23.99 15.94 -10.38
CA MET A 121 -23.83 17.34 -9.98
C MET A 121 -24.53 18.27 -10.97
N SER A 122 -25.32 19.20 -10.45
CA SER A 122 -25.87 20.29 -11.27
C SER A 122 -24.77 21.26 -11.70
N ASP A 123 -24.99 22.01 -12.78
CA ASP A 123 -24.04 23.04 -13.26
C ASP A 123 -23.72 24.09 -12.18
N ASP A 124 -24.68 24.36 -11.28
CA ASP A 124 -24.50 25.31 -10.19
C ASP A 124 -23.62 24.73 -9.07
N ASP A 125 -23.77 23.44 -8.74
CA ASP A 125 -22.91 22.75 -7.79
C ASP A 125 -21.49 22.64 -8.31
N TRP A 126 -21.32 22.46 -9.62
CA TRP A 126 -20.02 22.43 -10.28
C TRP A 126 -19.30 23.77 -10.15
N LYS A 127 -19.99 24.87 -10.46
CA LYS A 127 -19.45 26.23 -10.30
C LYS A 127 -19.14 26.55 -8.84
N ARG A 128 -19.94 26.06 -7.90
CA ARG A 128 -19.70 26.24 -6.46
C ARG A 128 -18.44 25.50 -6.02
N SER A 129 -18.27 24.25 -6.44
CA SER A 129 -17.07 23.46 -6.15
C SER A 129 -15.80 24.12 -6.70
N GLN A 130 -15.83 24.58 -7.95
CA GLN A 130 -14.70 25.30 -8.56
C GLN A 130 -14.32 26.58 -7.79
N ARG A 131 -15.31 27.34 -7.30
CA ARG A 131 -15.02 28.53 -6.46
C ARG A 131 -14.34 28.15 -5.15
N ILE A 132 -14.79 27.10 -4.48
CA ILE A 132 -14.21 26.64 -3.21
C ILE A 132 -12.77 26.16 -3.41
N VAL A 133 -12.49 25.43 -4.49
CA VAL A 133 -11.13 24.98 -4.82
C VAL A 133 -10.21 26.17 -5.13
N ALA A 134 -10.69 27.14 -5.91
CA ALA A 134 -9.94 28.36 -6.21
C ALA A 134 -9.67 29.21 -4.96
N GLU A 135 -10.62 29.26 -4.01
CA GLU A 135 -10.43 29.95 -2.73
C GLU A 135 -9.33 29.30 -1.88
N ARG A 136 -9.27 27.96 -1.82
CA ARG A 136 -8.23 27.22 -1.08
C ARG A 136 -6.84 27.46 -1.66
N GLN A 137 -6.69 27.36 -2.98
CA GLN A 137 -5.40 27.62 -3.64
C GLN A 137 -4.91 29.06 -3.39
N ASN A 138 -5.82 30.02 -3.39
CA ASN A 138 -5.48 31.41 -3.08
C ASN A 138 -5.12 31.63 -1.60
N GLN A 139 -5.64 30.81 -0.68
CA GLN A 139 -5.24 30.85 0.73
C GLN A 139 -3.84 30.27 0.92
N GLU A 140 -3.54 29.12 0.31
CA GLU A 140 -2.20 28.51 0.34
C GLU A 140 -1.12 29.48 -0.17
N ILE A 141 -1.37 30.15 -1.30
CA ILE A 141 -0.43 31.15 -1.86
C ILE A 141 -0.22 32.35 -0.91
N LYS A 142 -1.26 32.78 -0.19
CA LYS A 142 -1.17 33.89 0.78
C LYS A 142 -0.41 33.48 2.04
N GLU A 143 -0.57 32.24 2.49
CA GLU A 143 0.14 31.69 3.64
C GLU A 143 1.64 31.52 3.34
N ASP A 144 1.98 31.00 2.14
CA ASP A 144 3.37 30.87 1.68
C ASP A 144 4.09 32.22 1.54
N SER A 145 3.40 33.24 1.03
CA SER A 145 3.96 34.60 0.89
C SER A 145 4.13 35.32 2.25
N SER A 146 3.28 34.99 3.22
CA SER A 146 3.37 35.52 4.58
C SER A 146 4.49 34.87 5.40
N GLN A 147 4.73 33.56 5.25
CA GLN A 147 5.85 32.88 5.94
C GLN A 147 7.22 33.32 5.41
N THR A 148 7.33 33.59 4.11
CA THR A 148 8.61 33.98 3.48
C THR A 148 9.12 35.36 3.94
N THR A 149 8.23 36.25 4.41
CA THR A 149 8.60 37.59 4.90
C THR A 149 9.01 37.60 6.38
N THR A 150 8.54 36.66 7.20
CA THR A 150 8.93 36.53 8.62
C THR A 150 10.24 35.76 8.88
N SER A 151 10.78 35.02 7.90
CA SER A 151 12.00 34.21 8.08
C SER A 151 13.32 34.95 7.75
N LYS A 152 13.28 36.26 7.47
CA LYS A 152 14.45 37.05 7.02
C LYS A 152 14.93 38.13 8.01
N CYS A 153 14.53 38.06 9.28
CA CYS A 153 15.13 38.86 10.35
C CYS A 153 15.94 38.00 11.31
#